data_AF-A0A533UHD3-F1
#
_entry.id   AF-A0A533UHD3-F1
#
_cell.length_a   1.000
_cell.length_b   1.000
_cell.length_c   1.000
_cell.angle_alpha   90.00
_cell.angle_beta   90.00
_cell.angle_gamma   90.00
#
_symmetry.space_group_name_H-M   'P 1'
#
loop_
_entity.id
_entity.type
_entity.pdbx_description
1 polymer ?
#
loop_
_entity_poly.entity_id
_entity_poly.type
_entity_poly.pdbx_seq_one_letter_code
_entity_poly.pdbx_strand_id
1 'polypeptide(L)'
;IVMIKPALAYLDLIAMTRQQFNVPISAYSVSGEYALVKAAAMQGWINEIEVTMEILTAIKRAGADMIVSYLSKIAAKAING
;
A
#
# COMPACT_ATOMS: atom_id res chain seq x y z
N ILE A 1 -15.15 -9.84 4.00
CA ILE A 1 -13.90 -9.10 3.65
C ILE A 1 -13.17 -9.95 2.62
N VAL A 2 -12.76 -9.37 1.50
CA VAL A 2 -11.88 -10.01 0.51
C VAL A 2 -10.53 -9.32 0.50
N MET A 3 -9.47 -10.02 0.11
CA MET A 3 -8.11 -9.47 0.11
C MET A 3 -7.42 -9.65 -1.23
N ILE A 4 -6.79 -8.57 -1.72
CA ILE A 4 -5.86 -8.63 -2.85
C ILE A 4 -4.42 -8.58 -2.32
N LYS A 5 -3.58 -9.47 -2.86
CA LYS A 5 -2.18 -9.62 -2.50
C LYS A 5 -1.40 -10.13 -3.71
N PRO A 6 -0.25 -9.54 -4.08
CA PRO A 6 0.33 -8.26 -3.63
C PRO A 6 -0.56 -7.03 -3.91
N ALA A 7 -0.31 -5.89 -3.26
CA ALA A 7 -1.16 -4.71 -3.42
C ALA A 7 -0.68 -3.78 -4.54
N LEU A 8 0.58 -3.34 -4.49
CA LEU A 8 1.09 -2.29 -5.38
C LEU A 8 1.12 -2.76 -6.85
N ALA A 9 1.49 -4.02 -7.08
CA ALA A 9 1.54 -4.58 -8.43
C ALA A 9 0.15 -4.91 -9.01
N TYR A 10 -0.92 -4.89 -8.19
CA TYR A 10 -2.27 -5.31 -8.56
C TYR A 10 -3.34 -4.27 -8.16
N LEU A 11 -3.01 -2.99 -8.24
CA LEU A 11 -3.96 -1.90 -7.98
C LEU A 11 -5.18 -1.95 -8.91
N ASP A 12 -4.99 -2.44 -10.13
CA ASP A 12 -6.05 -2.71 -11.10
C ASP A 12 -7.04 -3.77 -10.58
N LEU A 13 -6.55 -4.88 -10.01
CA LEU A 13 -7.43 -5.91 -9.42
C LEU A 13 -8.19 -5.38 -8.20
N ILE A 14 -7.59 -4.50 -7.40
CA ILE A 14 -8.30 -3.84 -6.29
C ILE A 14 -9.45 -2.98 -6.85
N ALA A 15 -9.18 -2.18 -7.90
CA ALA A 15 -10.18 -1.33 -8.53
C ALA A 15 -11.30 -2.14 -9.21
N MET A 16 -10.95 -3.22 -9.93
CA MET A 16 -11.93 -4.14 -10.53
C MET A 16 -12.80 -4.80 -9.45
N THR A 17 -12.19 -5.25 -8.35
CA THR A 17 -12.92 -5.84 -7.22
C THR A 17 -13.89 -4.83 -6.60
N ARG A 18 -13.46 -3.56 -6.43
CA ARG A 18 -14.31 -2.48 -5.93
C ARG A 18 -15.52 -2.20 -6.82
N GLN A 19 -15.36 -2.31 -8.14
CA GLN A 19 -16.46 -2.11 -9.09
C GLN A 19 -17.43 -3.29 -9.13
N GLN A 20 -16.95 -4.51 -8.91
CA GLN A 20 -17.74 -5.73 -9.07
C GLN A 20 -18.46 -6.17 -7.79
N PHE A 21 -17.86 -5.94 -6.62
CA PHE A 21 -18.35 -6.50 -5.36
C PHE A 21 -18.65 -5.43 -4.33
N ASN A 22 -19.85 -5.49 -3.73
CA ASN A 22 -20.24 -4.64 -2.62
C ASN A 22 -19.89 -5.27 -1.26
N VAL A 23 -18.59 -5.52 -1.03
CA VAL A 23 -18.06 -6.07 0.23
C VAL A 23 -16.80 -5.32 0.64
N PRO A 24 -16.39 -5.35 1.93
CA PRO A 24 -15.15 -4.70 2.32
C PRO A 24 -13.92 -5.32 1.67
N ILE A 25 -13.02 -4.48 1.15
CA ILE A 25 -11.79 -4.88 0.44
C ILE A 25 -10.58 -4.54 1.31
N SER A 26 -9.76 -5.54 1.58
CA SER A 26 -8.43 -5.40 2.17
C SER A 26 -7.37 -5.52 1.07
N ALA A 27 -6.25 -4.83 1.23
CA ALA A 27 -5.09 -4.97 0.36
C ALA A 27 -3.84 -5.20 1.21
N TYR A 28 -3.00 -6.17 0.84
CA TYR A 28 -1.75 -6.44 1.53
C TYR A 28 -0.56 -5.92 0.72
N SER A 29 0.06 -4.84 1.19
CA SER A 29 1.40 -4.44 0.73
C SER A 29 2.49 -5.33 1.32
N VAL A 30 2.97 -6.27 0.50
CA VAL A 30 3.72 -7.45 0.96
C VAL A 30 5.17 -7.15 1.36
N SER A 31 5.83 -8.15 1.94
CA SER A 31 7.23 -8.04 2.37
C SER A 31 8.19 -7.65 1.24
N GLY A 32 7.96 -8.12 0.01
CA GLY A 32 8.77 -7.74 -1.16
C GLY A 32 8.63 -6.26 -1.52
N GLU A 33 7.42 -5.71 -1.46
CA GLU A 33 7.18 -4.27 -1.70
C GLU A 33 7.82 -3.41 -0.61
N TYR A 34 7.71 -3.83 0.66
CA TYR A 34 8.41 -3.20 1.77
C TYR A 34 9.93 -3.23 1.59
N ALA A 35 10.49 -4.39 1.24
CA ALA A 35 11.93 -4.55 1.05
C ALA A 35 12.45 -3.69 -0.11
N LEU A 36 11.66 -3.53 -1.19
CA LEU A 36 11.98 -2.66 -2.31
C LEU A 36 12.11 -1.19 -1.86
N VAL A 37 11.13 -0.68 -1.11
CA VAL A 37 11.19 0.70 -0.58
C VAL A 37 12.40 0.88 0.34
N LYS A 38 12.62 -0.05 1.26
CA LYS A 38 13.76 0.00 2.18
C LYS A 38 15.10 -0.02 1.45
N ALA A 39 15.27 -0.92 0.49
CA ALA A 39 16.52 -1.04 -0.26
C ALA A 39 16.81 0.23 -1.08
N ALA A 40 15.82 0.77 -1.78
CA ALA A 40 15.98 1.99 -2.56
C ALA A 40 16.28 3.22 -1.68
N ALA A 41 15.61 3.33 -0.52
CA ALA A 41 15.89 4.41 0.44
C ALA A 41 17.29 4.30 1.05
N MET A 42 17.75 3.08 1.39
CA MET A 42 19.11 2.84 1.91
C MET A 42 20.20 3.26 0.92
N GLN A 43 19.92 3.19 -0.39
CA GLN A 43 20.83 3.64 -1.44
C GLN A 43 20.69 5.14 -1.75
N GLY A 44 19.79 5.86 -1.07
CA GLY A 44 19.52 7.28 -1.33
C GLY A 44 18.80 7.54 -2.66
N TRP A 45 18.20 6.53 -3.29
CA TRP A 45 17.51 6.69 -4.58
C TRP A 45 16.13 7.32 -4.44
N ILE A 46 15.51 7.18 -3.27
CA ILE A 46 14.17 7.70 -2.97
C ILE A 46 14.10 8.25 -1.55
N ASN A 47 13.15 9.17 -1.32
CA ASN A 47 12.71 9.52 0.02
C ASN A 47 11.75 8.45 0.54
N GLU A 48 12.11 7.79 1.65
CA GLU A 48 11.34 6.68 2.20
C GLU A 48 9.91 7.09 2.60
N ILE A 49 9.75 8.24 3.25
CA ILE A 49 8.47 8.69 3.80
C ILE A 49 7.53 9.07 2.65
N GLU A 50 8.02 9.84 1.69
CA GLU A 50 7.23 10.29 0.53
C GLU A 50 6.73 9.09 -0.29
N VAL A 51 7.62 8.16 -0.64
CA VAL A 51 7.24 6.97 -1.42
C VAL A 51 6.33 6.05 -0.63
N THR A 52 6.54 5.90 0.68
CA THR A 52 5.62 5.14 1.55
C THR A 52 4.21 5.72 1.49
N MET A 53 4.09 7.04 1.65
CA MET A 53 2.78 7.72 1.61
C MET A 53 2.15 7.64 0.22
N GLU A 54 2.93 7.74 -0.84
CA GLU A 54 2.45 7.58 -2.22
C GLU A 54 1.87 6.18 -2.46
N ILE A 55 2.59 5.12 -2.07
CA ILE A 55 2.14 3.73 -2.20
C ILE A 55 0.82 3.50 -1.45
N LEU A 56 0.76 3.90 -0.17
CA LEU A 56 -0.44 3.71 0.64
C LEU A 56 -1.63 4.51 0.11
N THR A 57 -1.38 5.73 -0.39
CA THR A 57 -2.40 6.55 -1.04
C THR A 57 -2.89 5.91 -2.34
N ALA A 58 -1.99 5.34 -3.15
CA ALA A 58 -2.35 4.63 -4.37
C ALA A 58 -3.24 3.41 -4.09
N ILE A 59 -2.91 2.63 -3.05
CA ILE A 59 -3.72 1.48 -2.60
C ILE A 59 -5.10 1.96 -2.11
N LYS A 60 -5.15 3.04 -1.31
CA LYS A 60 -6.42 3.62 -0.85
C LYS A 60 -7.27 4.09 -2.03
N ARG A 61 -6.66 4.81 -2.99
CA ARG A 61 -7.30 5.31 -4.22
C ARG A 61 -7.85 4.18 -5.09
N ALA A 62 -7.14 3.05 -5.20
CA ALA A 62 -7.61 1.88 -5.93
C ALA A 62 -8.89 1.26 -5.33
N GLY A 63 -9.28 1.66 -4.11
CA GLY A 63 -10.52 1.26 -3.50
C GLY A 63 -10.36 0.25 -2.38
N ALA A 64 -9.19 0.16 -1.74
CA ALA A 64 -9.06 -0.61 -0.50
C ALA A 64 -9.74 0.11 0.69
N ASP A 65 -10.52 -0.61 1.48
CA ASP A 65 -11.02 -0.11 2.76
C ASP A 65 -9.95 -0.18 3.84
N MET A 66 -9.18 -1.27 3.83
CA MET A 66 -8.14 -1.59 4.80
C MET A 66 -6.84 -1.93 4.09
N ILE A 67 -5.71 -1.51 4.66
CA ILE A 67 -4.37 -1.81 4.13
C ILE A 67 -3.57 -2.54 5.21
N VAL A 68 -3.12 -3.74 4.89
CA VAL A 68 -2.17 -4.50 5.72
C VAL A 68 -0.77 -4.23 5.16
N SER A 69 0.11 -3.63 5.96
CA SER A 69 1.46 -3.27 5.52
C SER A 69 2.47 -3.23 6.67
N TYR A 70 3.72 -3.56 6.36
CA TYR A 70 4.87 -3.33 7.25
C TYR A 70 5.24 -1.84 7.35
N LEU A 71 4.82 -1.02 6.37
CA LEU A 71 5.05 0.43 6.34
C LEU A 71 4.13 1.21 7.29
N SER A 72 3.13 0.54 7.91
CA SER A 72 2.10 1.18 8.73
C SER A 72 2.65 2.07 9.84
N LYS A 73 3.75 1.67 10.51
CA LYS A 73 4.36 2.45 11.59
C LYS A 73 5.03 3.74 11.07
N ILE A 74 5.58 3.71 9.86
CA ILE A 74 6.21 4.88 9.23
C ILE A 74 5.11 5.87 8.84
N ALA A 75 4.08 5.38 8.16
CA ALA A 75 2.93 6.20 7.76
C ALA A 75 2.21 6.82 8.96
N ALA A 76 1.94 6.05 10.02
CA ALA A 76 1.29 6.56 11.22
C ALA A 76 2.07 7.71 11.88
N LYS A 77 3.42 7.64 11.86
CA LYS A 77 4.26 8.75 12.35
C LYS A 77 4.17 9.97 11.44
N ALA A 78 4.17 9.76 10.12
CA ALA A 78 4.13 10.83 9.14
C ALA A 78 2.80 11.62 9.16
N ILE A 79 1.69 10.99 9.56
CA ILE A 79 0.36 11.62 9.59
C ILE A 79 0.06 12.28 10.96
N ASN A 80 0.72 11.84 12.03
CA ASN A 80 0.54 12.37 13.38
C ASN A 80 1.52 13.49 13.77
N GLY A 81 2.51 13.78 12.92
CA GLY A 81 3.47 14.88 13.09
C GLY A 81 3.08 16.09 12.26
#